data_AF-F0TAQ1-F1
#
_entry.id   AF-F0TAQ1-F1
#
_cell.length_a   1.000
_cell.length_b   1.000
_cell.length_c   1.000
_cell.angle_alpha   90.00
_cell.angle_beta   90.00
_cell.angle_gamma   90.00
#
_symmetry.space_group_name_H-M   'P 1'
#
loop_
_entity.id
_entity.type
_entity.pdbx_description
1 polymer ?
#
loop_
_entity_poly.entity_id
_entity_poly.type
_entity_poly.pdbx_seq_one_letter_code
_entity_poly.pdbx_strand_id
1 'polypeptide(L)'
;MPLLKDTEREQLRQLVKACLLEISKLKIELKKCQKESSNSATDDLKVESLKQELSEHIQRKDEEIQESIKIKEDEIELLKTMIEERDQKISELETVKIYFEAVISPPRRNLTSFQSQIYELLPFEEQDTAIHFSHLRTIGFKELSHDNLESALKNLERKGYFKSRVEDGKTFWIKIDR
;
A
#
# COMPACT_ATOMS: atom_id res chain seq x y z
N MET A 1 -11.37 93.35 -61.02
CA MET A 1 -10.74 92.17 -60.40
C MET A 1 -11.79 91.17 -59.90
N PRO A 2 -12.49 90.41 -60.77
CA PRO A 2 -13.54 89.47 -60.33
C PRO A 2 -13.04 88.02 -60.14
N LEU A 3 -11.93 87.65 -60.81
CA LEU A 3 -11.42 86.27 -60.91
C LEU A 3 -10.81 85.71 -59.61
N LEU A 4 -10.33 86.57 -58.71
CA LEU A 4 -9.71 86.16 -57.44
C LEU A 4 -10.73 85.67 -56.39
N LYS A 5 -11.98 86.15 -56.46
CA LYS A 5 -13.06 85.72 -55.54
C LYS A 5 -13.58 84.31 -55.83
N ASP A 6 -13.50 83.85 -57.08
CA ASP A 6 -13.93 82.50 -57.45
C ASP A 6 -12.91 81.42 -57.06
N THR A 7 -11.62 81.78 -56.97
CA THR A 7 -10.54 80.85 -56.60
C THR A 7 -10.54 80.53 -55.10
N GLU A 8 -10.68 81.53 -54.24
CA GLU A 8 -10.80 81.31 -52.78
C GLU A 8 -12.06 80.52 -52.43
N ARG A 9 -13.17 80.80 -53.12
CA ARG A 9 -14.44 80.09 -52.92
C ARG A 9 -14.36 78.62 -53.31
N GLU A 10 -13.60 78.31 -54.36
CA GLU A 10 -13.35 76.93 -54.78
C GLU A 10 -12.38 76.20 -53.84
N GLN A 11 -11.33 76.86 -53.35
CA GLN A 11 -10.45 76.30 -52.31
C GLN A 11 -11.23 75.98 -51.03
N LEU A 12 -12.13 76.87 -50.61
CA LEU A 12 -12.98 76.65 -49.43
C LEU A 12 -13.94 75.48 -49.64
N ARG A 13 -14.51 75.31 -50.84
CA ARG A 13 -15.30 74.13 -51.20
C ARG A 13 -14.49 72.85 -51.15
N GLN A 14 -13.26 72.86 -51.68
CA GLN A 14 -12.37 71.70 -51.63
C GLN A 14 -12.00 71.32 -50.19
N LEU A 15 -11.72 72.32 -49.34
CA LEU A 15 -11.44 72.10 -47.92
C LEU A 15 -12.65 71.50 -47.21
N VAL A 16 -13.84 72.07 -47.39
CA VAL A 16 -15.08 71.55 -46.80
C VAL A 16 -15.35 70.11 -47.27
N LYS A 17 -15.11 69.81 -48.55
CA LYS A 17 -15.25 68.45 -49.09
C LYS A 17 -14.23 67.49 -48.48
N ALA A 18 -12.98 67.91 -48.31
CA ALA A 18 -11.95 67.11 -47.65
C ALA A 18 -12.30 66.84 -46.18
N CYS A 19 -12.72 67.86 -45.43
CA CYS A 19 -13.17 67.70 -44.04
C CYS A 19 -14.39 66.78 -43.94
N LEU A 20 -15.37 66.88 -44.84
CA LEU A 20 -16.54 65.99 -44.86
C LEU A 20 -16.16 64.53 -45.14
N LEU A 21 -15.19 64.29 -46.04
CA LEU A 21 -14.66 62.96 -46.30
C LEU A 21 -13.92 62.39 -45.10
N GLU A 22 -13.14 63.22 -44.42
CA GLU A 22 -12.38 62.84 -43.23
C GLU A 22 -13.30 62.52 -42.04
N ILE A 23 -14.33 63.35 -41.82
CA ILE A 23 -15.41 63.07 -40.84
C ILE A 23 -16.11 61.75 -41.18
N SER A 24 -16.39 61.50 -42.46
CA SER A 24 -17.04 60.27 -42.90
C SER A 24 -16.14 59.04 -42.66
N LYS A 25 -14.83 59.16 -42.92
CA LYS A 25 -13.85 58.10 -42.65
C LYS A 25 -13.74 57.81 -41.15
N LEU A 26 -13.58 58.84 -40.33
CA LEU A 26 -13.53 58.71 -38.87
C LEU A 26 -14.79 58.07 -38.30
N LYS A 27 -15.98 58.43 -38.82
CA LYS A 27 -17.25 57.81 -38.40
C LYS A 27 -17.31 56.31 -38.71
N ILE A 28 -16.74 55.88 -39.84
CA ILE A 28 -16.66 54.46 -40.21
C ILE A 28 -15.69 53.71 -39.28
N GLU A 29 -14.51 54.28 -39.03
CA GLU A 29 -13.51 53.70 -38.12
C GLU A 29 -14.05 53.59 -36.69
N LEU A 30 -14.74 54.62 -36.19
CA LEU A 30 -15.34 54.62 -34.85
C LEU A 30 -16.42 53.53 -34.71
N LYS A 31 -17.27 53.36 -35.73
CA LYS A 31 -18.25 52.26 -35.76
C LYS A 31 -17.59 50.88 -35.79
N LYS A 32 -16.45 50.75 -36.47
CA LYS A 32 -15.68 49.51 -36.53
C LYS A 32 -15.09 49.18 -35.15
N CYS A 33 -14.42 50.16 -34.51
CA CYS A 33 -13.86 50.01 -33.17
C CYS A 33 -14.93 49.70 -32.11
N GLN A 34 -16.10 50.35 -32.16
CA GLN A 34 -17.21 50.02 -31.25
C GLN A 34 -17.68 48.58 -31.41
N LYS A 35 -17.78 48.09 -32.65
CA LYS A 35 -18.22 46.71 -32.92
C LYS A 35 -17.19 45.68 -32.46
N GLU A 36 -15.90 45.97 -32.64
CA GLU A 36 -14.79 45.13 -32.15
C GLU A 36 -14.72 45.11 -30.62
N SER A 37 -14.90 46.26 -29.96
CA SER A 37 -14.94 46.36 -28.49
C SER A 37 -16.12 45.60 -27.86
N SER A 38 -17.31 45.70 -28.46
CA SER A 38 -18.49 44.93 -28.00
C SER A 38 -18.27 43.42 -28.13
N ASN A 39 -17.64 42.97 -29.20
CA ASN A 39 -17.34 41.55 -29.42
C ASN A 39 -16.28 41.03 -28.43
N SER A 40 -15.23 41.81 -28.16
CA SER A 40 -14.20 41.47 -27.17
C SER A 40 -14.79 41.28 -25.76
N ALA A 41 -15.69 42.17 -25.32
CA ALA A 41 -16.32 42.03 -24.01
C ALA A 41 -17.18 40.75 -23.89
N THR A 42 -17.84 40.32 -24.99
CA THR A 42 -18.57 39.05 -25.02
C THR A 42 -17.67 37.82 -25.07
N ASP A 43 -16.49 37.93 -25.67
CA ASP A 43 -15.51 36.85 -25.70
C ASP A 43 -14.86 36.65 -24.33
N ASP A 44 -14.55 37.74 -23.61
CA ASP A 44 -14.02 37.67 -22.24
C ASP A 44 -15.00 36.99 -21.28
N LEU A 45 -16.30 37.29 -21.39
CA LEU A 45 -17.34 36.63 -20.60
C LEU A 45 -17.46 35.12 -20.88
N LYS A 46 -17.32 34.71 -22.16
CA LYS A 46 -17.31 33.28 -22.53
C LYS A 46 -16.07 32.57 -22.03
N VAL A 47 -14.92 33.24 -22.09
CA VAL A 47 -13.67 32.67 -21.57
C VAL A 47 -13.79 32.44 -20.06
N GLU A 48 -14.39 33.38 -19.33
CA GLU A 48 -14.56 33.23 -17.89
C GLU A 48 -15.58 32.14 -17.52
N SER A 49 -16.69 32.01 -18.27
CA SER A 49 -17.63 30.91 -18.05
C SER A 49 -16.99 29.54 -18.33
N LEU A 50 -16.20 29.43 -19.40
CA LEU A 50 -15.48 28.19 -19.73
C LEU A 50 -14.44 27.82 -18.68
N LYS A 51 -13.73 28.80 -18.11
CA LYS A 51 -12.81 28.55 -16.99
C LYS A 51 -13.54 28.05 -15.76
N GLN A 52 -14.70 28.62 -15.45
CA GLN A 52 -15.50 28.19 -14.31
C GLN A 52 -16.00 26.75 -14.50
N GLU A 53 -16.58 26.43 -15.66
CA GLU A 53 -17.00 25.07 -15.99
C GLU A 53 -15.84 24.06 -15.93
N LEU A 54 -14.66 24.44 -16.45
CA LEU A 54 -13.46 23.61 -16.38
C LEU A 54 -13.01 23.40 -14.93
N SER A 55 -13.03 24.44 -14.10
CA SER A 55 -12.69 24.35 -12.68
C SER A 55 -13.63 23.40 -11.93
N GLU A 56 -14.94 23.52 -12.15
CA GLU A 56 -15.95 22.65 -11.56
C GLU A 56 -15.82 21.20 -12.05
N HIS A 57 -15.42 21.00 -13.31
CA HIS A 57 -15.17 19.66 -13.84
C HIS A 57 -13.90 19.05 -13.24
N ILE A 58 -12.82 19.82 -13.11
CA ILE A 58 -11.57 19.35 -12.48
C ILE A 58 -11.85 18.96 -11.04
N GLN A 59 -12.54 19.81 -10.27
CA GLN A 59 -12.88 19.52 -8.88
C GLN A 59 -13.69 18.23 -8.72
N ARG A 60 -14.73 18.02 -9.54
CA ARG A 60 -15.49 16.77 -9.54
C ARG A 60 -14.64 15.56 -9.86
N LYS A 61 -13.71 15.69 -10.82
CA LYS A 61 -12.80 14.59 -11.17
C LYS A 61 -11.80 14.29 -10.07
N ASP A 62 -11.29 15.31 -9.38
CA ASP A 62 -10.41 15.13 -8.22
C ASP A 62 -11.15 14.43 -7.08
N GLU A 63 -12.41 14.79 -6.81
CA GLU A 63 -13.25 14.11 -5.82
C GLU A 63 -13.50 12.63 -6.18
N GLU A 64 -13.85 12.35 -7.44
CA GLU A 64 -14.01 10.96 -7.94
C GLU A 64 -12.71 10.14 -7.81
N ILE A 65 -11.56 10.75 -8.13
CA ILE A 65 -10.25 10.10 -8.02
C ILE A 65 -9.91 9.85 -6.56
N GLN A 66 -10.12 10.80 -5.66
CA GLN A 66 -9.86 10.64 -4.24
C GLN A 66 -10.72 9.52 -3.63
N GLU A 67 -12.01 9.47 -3.96
CA GLU A 67 -12.87 8.39 -3.50
C GLU A 67 -12.41 7.03 -4.05
N SER A 68 -12.03 6.96 -5.33
CA SER A 68 -11.50 5.73 -5.92
C SER A 68 -10.18 5.28 -5.28
N ILE A 69 -9.29 6.21 -4.93
CA ILE A 69 -8.04 5.93 -4.24
C ILE A 69 -8.34 5.34 -2.86
N LYS A 70 -9.23 6.00 -2.10
CA LYS A 70 -9.60 5.57 -0.75
C LYS A 70 -10.17 4.14 -0.74
N ILE A 71 -11.10 3.84 -1.66
CA ILE A 71 -11.67 2.49 -1.78
C ILE A 71 -10.58 1.45 -2.05
N LYS A 72 -9.60 1.77 -2.91
CA LYS A 72 -8.48 0.87 -3.22
C LYS A 72 -7.53 0.73 -2.04
N GLU A 73 -7.29 1.80 -1.28
CA GLU A 73 -6.47 1.75 -0.07
C GLU A 73 -7.10 0.84 0.99
N ASP A 74 -8.40 0.98 1.22
CA ASP A 74 -9.17 0.12 2.12
C ASP A 74 -9.12 -1.36 1.66
N GLU A 75 -9.25 -1.62 0.36
CA GLU A 75 -9.13 -2.97 -0.20
C GLU A 75 -7.72 -3.55 -0.04
N ILE A 76 -6.67 -2.73 -0.25
CA ILE A 76 -5.28 -3.14 -0.04
C ILE A 76 -5.03 -3.50 1.43
N GLU A 77 -5.55 -2.71 2.37
CA GLU A 77 -5.41 -2.97 3.80
C GLU A 77 -6.12 -4.27 4.23
N LEU A 78 -7.33 -4.50 3.72
CA LEU A 78 -8.05 -5.74 3.94
C LEU A 78 -7.26 -6.94 3.40
N LEU A 79 -6.76 -6.85 2.17
CA LEU A 79 -6.00 -7.92 1.53
C LEU A 79 -4.69 -8.22 2.30
N LYS A 80 -4.01 -7.20 2.82
CA LYS A 80 -2.81 -7.38 3.66
C LYS A 80 -3.13 -8.15 4.93
N THR A 81 -4.18 -7.74 5.64
CA THR A 81 -4.64 -8.44 6.86
C THR A 81 -4.95 -9.91 6.57
N MET A 82 -5.66 -10.19 5.47
CA MET A 82 -5.97 -11.57 5.05
C MET A 82 -4.73 -12.39 4.69
N ILE A 83 -3.68 -11.77 4.14
CA ILE A 83 -2.42 -12.44 3.85
C ILE A 83 -1.71 -12.77 5.16
N GLU A 84 -1.59 -11.83 6.09
CA GLU A 84 -0.95 -12.04 7.40
C GLU A 84 -1.62 -13.16 8.19
N GLU A 85 -2.96 -13.19 8.25
CA GLU A 85 -3.70 -14.28 8.89
C GLU A 85 -3.44 -15.64 8.24
N ARG A 86 -3.34 -15.68 6.91
CA ARG A 86 -3.06 -16.91 6.17
C ARG A 86 -1.63 -17.38 6.38
N ASP A 87 -0.67 -16.47 6.37
CA ASP A 87 0.75 -16.79 6.58
C ASP A 87 0.97 -17.33 8.00
N GLN A 88 0.31 -16.74 9.01
CA GLN A 88 0.32 -17.28 10.37
C GLN A 88 -0.24 -18.72 10.40
N LYS A 89 -1.39 -18.95 9.75
CA LYS A 89 -2.00 -20.28 9.70
C LYS A 89 -1.14 -21.29 8.95
N ILE A 90 -0.45 -20.87 7.88
CA ILE A 90 0.50 -21.72 7.15
C ILE A 90 1.67 -22.10 8.07
N SER A 91 2.25 -21.15 8.79
CA SER A 91 3.34 -21.42 9.75
C SER A 91 2.92 -22.39 10.85
N GLU A 92 1.70 -22.25 11.38
CA GLU A 92 1.13 -23.20 12.35
C GLU A 92 1.00 -24.61 11.74
N LEU A 93 0.47 -24.71 10.51
CA LEU A 93 0.32 -25.99 9.81
C LEU A 93 1.64 -26.65 9.45
N GLU A 94 2.66 -25.88 9.07
CA GLU A 94 4.02 -26.37 8.82
C GLU A 94 4.63 -26.94 10.11
N THR A 95 4.43 -26.25 11.23
CA THR A 95 4.86 -26.72 12.55
C THR A 95 4.16 -28.03 12.92
N VAL A 96 2.84 -28.12 12.72
CA VAL A 96 2.08 -29.37 12.93
C VAL A 96 2.58 -30.49 12.02
N LYS A 97 2.90 -30.20 10.76
CA LYS A 97 3.45 -31.17 9.81
C LYS A 97 4.78 -31.73 10.31
N ILE A 98 5.69 -30.88 10.78
CA ILE A 98 6.98 -31.31 11.35
C ILE A 98 6.75 -32.24 12.55
N TYR A 99 5.86 -31.87 13.48
CA TYR A 99 5.55 -32.72 14.63
C TYR A 99 4.88 -34.04 14.24
N PHE A 100 3.99 -34.01 13.25
CA PHE A 100 3.35 -35.22 12.74
C PHE A 100 4.37 -36.18 12.13
N GLU A 101 5.29 -35.67 11.30
CA GLU A 101 6.39 -36.45 10.72
C GLU A 101 7.29 -37.06 11.81
N ALA A 102 7.61 -36.30 12.86
CA ALA A 102 8.35 -36.79 14.01
C ALA A 102 7.62 -37.92 14.76
N VAL A 103 6.30 -37.83 14.93
CA VAL A 103 5.50 -38.85 15.65
C VAL A 103 5.36 -40.15 14.85
N ILE A 104 5.22 -40.06 13.53
CA ILE A 104 5.07 -41.22 12.64
C ILE A 104 6.41 -41.83 12.24
N SER A 105 7.53 -41.19 12.57
CA SER A 105 8.86 -41.67 12.24
C SER A 105 9.10 -43.07 12.81
N PRO A 106 9.77 -43.96 12.06
CA PRO A 106 10.02 -45.32 12.51
C PRO A 106 10.85 -45.30 13.81
N PRO A 107 10.58 -46.20 14.77
CA PRO A 107 11.35 -46.26 16.00
C PRO A 107 12.84 -46.42 15.73
N ARG A 108 13.66 -45.62 16.43
CA ARG A 108 15.12 -45.70 16.30
C ARG A 108 15.66 -46.97 16.92
N ARG A 109 16.84 -47.39 16.46
CA ARG A 109 17.49 -48.62 16.92
C ARG A 109 17.66 -48.56 18.45
N ASN A 110 17.20 -49.64 19.10
CA ASN A 110 17.24 -49.82 20.55
C ASN A 110 16.37 -48.83 21.37
N LEU A 111 15.48 -48.06 20.75
CA LEU A 111 14.50 -47.21 21.45
C LEU A 111 13.10 -47.80 21.38
N THR A 112 12.30 -47.57 22.42
CA THR A 112 10.85 -47.84 22.33
C THR A 112 10.19 -46.83 21.40
N SER A 113 8.96 -47.09 20.97
CA SER A 113 8.18 -46.14 20.16
C SER A 113 8.09 -44.78 20.87
N PHE A 114 7.71 -44.78 22.15
CA PHE A 114 7.63 -43.56 22.95
C PHE A 114 8.99 -42.85 23.09
N GLN A 115 10.09 -43.57 23.37
CA GLN A 115 11.42 -42.94 23.46
C GLN A 115 11.86 -42.33 22.12
N SER A 116 11.54 -42.98 21.01
CA SER A 116 11.84 -42.47 19.68
C SER A 116 11.06 -41.19 19.39
N GLN A 117 9.77 -41.17 19.70
CA GLN A 117 8.93 -39.99 19.56
C GLN A 117 9.43 -38.81 20.40
N ILE A 118 9.78 -39.05 21.67
CA ILE A 118 10.37 -38.03 22.54
C ILE A 118 11.67 -37.49 21.93
N TYR A 119 12.55 -38.37 21.45
CA TYR A 119 13.78 -37.94 20.80
C TYR A 119 13.51 -37.06 19.57
N GLU A 120 12.60 -37.46 18.68
CA GLU A 120 12.32 -36.71 17.45
C GLU A 120 11.65 -35.36 17.71
N LEU A 121 10.76 -35.28 18.71
CA LEU A 121 10.00 -34.07 19.02
C LEU A 121 10.75 -33.03 19.83
N LEU A 122 11.78 -33.44 20.58
CA LEU A 122 12.57 -32.51 21.36
C LEU A 122 13.57 -31.75 20.48
N PRO A 123 13.75 -30.44 20.75
CA PRO A 123 14.69 -29.61 20.02
C PRO A 123 16.14 -30.05 20.23
N PHE A 124 17.04 -29.54 19.39
CA PHE A 124 18.48 -29.77 19.53
C PHE A 124 19.13 -28.84 20.56
N GLU A 125 18.48 -27.73 20.92
CA GLU A 125 19.01 -26.81 21.93
C GLU A 125 19.12 -27.45 23.32
N GLU A 126 20.12 -27.04 24.08
CA GLU A 126 20.23 -27.41 25.50
C GLU A 126 19.08 -26.78 26.29
N GLN A 127 18.23 -27.61 26.88
CA GLN A 127 17.08 -27.15 27.66
C GLN A 127 16.89 -28.00 28.91
N ASP A 128 16.25 -27.40 29.92
CA ASP A 128 15.91 -28.12 31.14
C ASP A 128 14.70 -29.06 30.97
N THR A 129 14.55 -30.01 31.90
CA THR A 129 13.43 -30.95 31.89
C THR A 129 12.05 -30.27 31.89
N ALA A 130 11.90 -29.10 32.53
CA ALA A 130 10.62 -28.42 32.64
C ALA A 130 10.21 -27.76 31.32
N ILE A 131 11.16 -27.21 30.59
CA ILE A 131 10.97 -26.64 29.24
C ILE A 131 10.60 -27.77 28.26
N HIS A 132 11.34 -28.88 28.26
CA HIS A 132 11.00 -30.05 27.46
C HIS A 132 9.61 -30.61 27.77
N PHE A 133 9.24 -30.64 29.05
CA PHE A 133 7.90 -31.07 29.47
C PHE A 133 6.81 -30.15 28.92
N SER A 134 7.01 -28.83 29.06
CA SER A 134 6.08 -27.81 28.58
C SER A 134 5.91 -27.88 27.06
N HIS A 135 7.02 -28.06 26.33
CA HIS A 135 7.02 -28.23 24.88
C HIS A 135 6.18 -29.43 24.43
N LEU A 136 6.41 -30.60 25.01
CA LEU A 136 5.65 -31.82 24.67
C LEU A 136 4.17 -31.70 25.05
N ARG A 137 3.85 -31.01 26.14
CA ARG A 137 2.47 -30.68 26.52
C ARG A 137 1.78 -29.80 25.48
N THR A 138 2.48 -28.81 24.95
CA THR A 138 2.00 -27.94 23.86
C THR A 138 1.76 -28.72 22.57
N ILE A 139 2.63 -29.68 22.23
CA ILE A 139 2.47 -30.54 21.05
C ILE A 139 1.25 -31.47 21.15
N GLY A 140 0.90 -31.92 22.36
CA GLY A 140 -0.30 -32.73 22.58
C GLY A 140 -0.17 -33.88 23.58
N PHE A 141 0.96 -34.02 24.28
CA PHE A 141 1.18 -35.09 25.26
C PHE A 141 0.48 -34.78 26.61
N LYS A 142 -0.85 -34.68 26.60
CA LYS A 142 -1.68 -34.27 27.76
C LYS A 142 -1.69 -35.26 28.93
N GLU A 143 -1.23 -36.48 28.73
CA GLU A 143 -1.15 -37.51 29.78
C GLU A 143 0.29 -37.74 30.26
N LEU A 144 1.26 -37.01 29.70
CA LEU A 144 2.66 -37.11 30.10
C LEU A 144 2.84 -36.59 31.53
N SER A 145 3.37 -37.42 32.43
CA SER A 145 3.85 -37.00 33.74
C SER A 145 5.33 -36.60 33.68
N HIS A 146 5.75 -35.74 34.61
CA HIS A 146 7.16 -35.36 34.74
C HIS A 146 8.07 -36.58 34.95
N ASP A 147 7.66 -37.51 35.83
CA ASP A 147 8.42 -38.73 36.12
C ASP A 147 8.61 -39.61 34.87
N ASN A 148 7.56 -39.72 34.04
CA ASN A 148 7.64 -40.50 32.80
C ASN A 148 8.61 -39.87 31.80
N LEU A 149 8.60 -38.54 31.68
CA LEU A 149 9.54 -37.82 30.82
C LEU A 149 10.97 -37.94 31.34
N GLU A 150 11.20 -37.75 32.64
CA GLU A 150 12.53 -37.85 33.23
C GLU A 150 13.11 -39.27 33.08
N SER A 151 12.28 -40.30 33.29
CA SER A 151 12.65 -41.68 33.02
C SER A 151 12.99 -41.91 31.54
N ALA A 152 12.22 -41.33 30.61
CA ALA A 152 12.50 -41.41 29.18
C ALA A 152 13.83 -40.74 28.83
N LEU A 153 14.12 -39.53 29.35
CA LEU A 153 15.36 -38.79 29.13
C LEU A 153 16.58 -39.54 29.68
N LYS A 154 16.50 -40.08 30.90
CA LYS A 154 17.57 -40.93 31.47
C LYS A 154 17.83 -42.16 30.61
N ASN A 155 16.78 -42.77 30.06
CA ASN A 155 16.93 -43.93 29.17
C ASN A 155 17.54 -43.54 27.82
N LEU A 156 17.20 -42.37 27.28
CA LEU A 156 17.80 -41.83 26.07
C LEU A 156 19.29 -41.52 26.26
N GLU A 157 19.66 -40.94 27.41
CA GLU A 157 21.05 -40.71 27.79
C GLU A 157 21.84 -42.00 27.92
N ARG A 158 21.32 -43.01 28.66
CA ARG A 158 21.97 -44.33 28.78
C ARG A 158 22.25 -44.99 27.44
N LYS A 159 21.41 -44.72 26.44
CA LYS A 159 21.52 -45.27 25.08
C LYS A 159 22.34 -44.37 24.13
N GLY A 160 22.81 -43.22 24.63
CA GLY A 160 23.70 -42.29 23.91
C GLY A 160 22.99 -41.39 22.91
N TYR A 161 21.71 -41.07 23.14
CA TYR A 161 20.93 -40.12 22.32
C TYR A 161 20.87 -38.72 22.94
N PHE A 162 21.14 -38.60 24.24
CA PHE A 162 21.17 -37.34 24.98
C PHE A 162 22.38 -37.29 25.92
N LYS A 163 22.79 -36.09 26.32
CA LYS A 163 23.70 -35.85 27.46
C LYS A 163 23.02 -34.96 28.48
N SER A 164 23.16 -35.27 29.76
CA SER A 164 22.73 -34.39 30.83
C SER A 164 23.87 -33.53 31.39
N ARG A 165 23.52 -32.34 31.87
CA ARG A 165 24.36 -31.49 32.73
C ARG A 165 23.52 -31.02 33.91
N VAL A 166 24.09 -31.05 35.10
CA VAL A 166 23.43 -30.54 36.30
C VAL A 166 24.04 -29.19 36.66
N GLU A 167 23.21 -28.16 36.73
CA GLU A 167 23.58 -26.79 37.08
C GLU A 167 22.47 -26.19 37.95
N ASP A 168 22.82 -25.59 39.08
CA ASP A 168 21.88 -24.98 40.04
C ASP A 168 20.68 -25.86 40.44
N GLY A 169 20.92 -27.17 40.59
CA GLY A 169 19.88 -28.15 40.95
C GLY A 169 18.91 -28.49 39.82
N LYS A 170 19.13 -27.97 38.61
CA LYS A 170 18.38 -28.32 37.39
C LYS A 170 19.18 -29.26 36.51
N THR A 171 18.47 -30.14 35.81
CA THR A 171 19.07 -31.02 34.80
C THR A 171 18.77 -30.47 33.41
N PHE A 172 19.82 -30.11 32.70
CA PHE A 172 19.82 -29.69 31.30
C PHE A 172 20.14 -30.89 30.42
N TRP A 173 19.50 -30.95 29.25
CA TRP A 173 19.60 -32.06 28.32
C TRP A 173 19.98 -31.54 26.94
N ILE A 174 21.01 -32.14 26.34
CA ILE A 174 21.47 -31.84 24.98
C ILE A 174 21.27 -33.08 24.11
N LYS A 175 20.55 -32.91 22.99
CA LYS A 175 20.34 -33.96 22.00
C LYS A 175 21.64 -34.25 21.24
N ILE A 176 21.96 -35.52 21.05
CA ILE A 176 23.12 -35.96 20.25
C ILE A 176 22.62 -36.44 18.89
N ASP A 177 23.07 -35.79 17.82
CA ASP A 177 22.73 -36.22 16.46
C ASP A 177 23.35 -37.59 16.14
N ARG A 178 22.50 -38.54 15.70
CA ARG A 178 22.83 -39.96 15.55
C ARG A 178 22.07 -40.62 14.42
#